data_AF-A0A420DDQ1-F1
#
_entry.id   AF-A0A420DDQ1-F1
#
_cell.length_a   1.000
_cell.length_b   1.000
_cell.length_c   1.000
_cell.angle_alpha   90.00
_cell.angle_beta   90.00
_cell.angle_gamma   90.00
#
_symmetry.space_group_name_H-M   'P 1'
#
loop_
_entity.id
_entity.type
_entity.pdbx_description
1 polymer ?
#
loop_
_entity_poly.entity_id
_entity_poly.type
_entity_poly.pdbx_seq_one_letter_code
_entity_poly.pdbx_strand_id
1 'polypeptide(L)'
;MSDTKQKALDYLESNANIKEVFGTTDGFIFLKKGDALNHAKALDPDNPEVETFTRDEQPAKKDDAPKLSPAELKALKEKATAEYKELFGTDPDSKLSGAKIQALNDAKKAEIAQNQNPE
;
A
#
# COMPACT_ATOMS: atom_id res chain seq x y z
N MET A 1 -16.07 -16.05 -4.05
CA MET A 1 -15.35 -16.76 -5.13
C MET A 1 -13.97 -16.12 -5.20
N SER A 2 -12.94 -16.82 -4.71
CA SER A 2 -11.56 -16.31 -4.59
C SER A 2 -10.68 -16.78 -5.76
N ASP A 3 -11.30 -17.40 -6.76
CA ASP A 3 -10.66 -18.18 -7.81
C ASP A 3 -10.00 -17.29 -8.88
N THR A 4 -10.58 -16.12 -9.18
CA THR A 4 -10.04 -15.17 -10.17
C THR A 4 -8.69 -14.63 -9.74
N LYS A 5 -8.57 -14.23 -8.48
CA LYS A 5 -7.32 -13.72 -7.90
C LYS A 5 -6.23 -14.78 -7.90
N GLN A 6 -6.57 -16.01 -7.48
CA GLN A 6 -5.60 -17.11 -7.45
C GLN A 6 -5.08 -17.43 -8.86
N LYS A 7 -5.99 -17.53 -9.85
CA LYS A 7 -5.62 -17.76 -11.25
C LYS A 7 -4.81 -16.61 -11.86
N ALA A 8 -5.11 -15.36 -11.49
CA ALA A 8 -4.40 -14.20 -11.98
C ALA A 8 -2.95 -14.18 -11.49
N LEU A 9 -2.74 -14.52 -10.21
CA LEU A 9 -1.42 -14.65 -9.61
C LEU A 9 -0.63 -15.81 -10.24
N ASP A 10 -1.23 -17.00 -10.33
CA ASP A 10 -0.60 -18.17 -10.95
C ASP A 10 -0.17 -17.91 -12.41
N TYR A 11 -1.01 -17.17 -13.15
CA TYR A 11 -0.71 -16.78 -14.52
C TYR A 11 0.47 -15.79 -14.60
N LEU A 12 0.54 -14.80 -13.70
CA LEU A 12 1.66 -13.85 -13.61
C LEU A 12 2.96 -14.53 -13.18
N GLU A 13 2.88 -15.52 -12.28
CA GLU A 13 4.02 -16.33 -11.85
C GLU A 13 4.56 -17.20 -12.99
N SER A 14 3.66 -17.85 -13.73
CA SER A 14 4.01 -18.69 -14.89
C SER A 14 4.50 -17.88 -16.09
N ASN A 15 4.07 -16.62 -16.24
CA ASN A 15 4.40 -15.77 -17.37
C ASN A 15 5.20 -14.54 -16.93
N ALA A 16 6.50 -14.72 -16.72
CA ALA A 16 7.41 -13.65 -16.27
C ALA A 16 7.45 -12.40 -17.18
N ASN A 17 6.98 -12.50 -18.42
CA ASN A 17 6.88 -11.37 -19.36
C ASN A 17 5.64 -10.49 -19.13
N ILE A 18 4.67 -10.96 -18.34
CA ILE A 18 3.41 -10.28 -18.08
C ILE A 18 3.53 -9.58 -16.73
N LYS A 19 3.33 -8.26 -16.73
CA LYS A 19 3.47 -7.42 -15.53
C LYS A 19 2.15 -7.28 -14.76
N GLU A 20 1.04 -7.33 -15.48
CA GLU A 20 -0.30 -7.13 -14.95
C GLU A 20 -1.34 -7.90 -15.76
N VAL A 21 -2.41 -8.30 -15.09
CA VAL A 21 -3.59 -8.95 -15.68
C VAL A 21 -4.86 -8.37 -15.05
N PHE A 22 -5.97 -8.46 -15.76
CA PHE A 22 -7.26 -7.88 -15.37
C PHE A 22 -8.29 -8.98 -15.22
N GLY A 23 -8.80 -9.19 -14.01
CA GLY A 23 -9.86 -10.15 -13.73
C GLY A 23 -11.25 -9.51 -13.71
N THR A 24 -12.25 -10.23 -14.19
CA THR A 24 -13.66 -9.87 -14.05
C THR A 24 -14.33 -10.68 -12.95
N THR A 25 -15.47 -10.22 -12.46
CA THR A 25 -16.27 -10.88 -11.41
C THR A 25 -16.76 -12.28 -11.82
N ASP A 26 -16.82 -12.57 -13.11
CA ASP A 26 -17.19 -13.87 -13.69
C ASP A 26 -16.06 -14.92 -13.66
N GLY A 27 -14.84 -14.55 -13.25
CA GLY A 27 -13.72 -15.49 -13.15
C GLY A 27 -12.80 -15.55 -14.37
N PHE A 28 -12.97 -14.64 -15.32
CA PHE A 28 -12.09 -14.50 -16.48
C PHE A 28 -10.95 -13.52 -16.23
N ILE A 29 -9.79 -13.81 -16.81
CA ILE A 29 -8.58 -12.98 -16.70
C ILE A 29 -8.13 -12.59 -18.09
N PHE A 30 -7.83 -11.31 -18.27
CA PHE A 30 -7.43 -10.71 -19.52
C PHE A 30 -6.08 -10.00 -19.38
N LEU A 31 -5.30 -10.02 -20.44
CA LEU A 31 -4.03 -9.29 -20.51
C LEU A 31 -4.23 -7.79 -20.77
N LYS A 32 -5.38 -7.43 -21.37
CA LYS A 32 -5.71 -6.06 -21.76
C LYS A 32 -6.91 -5.58 -20.97
N LYS A 33 -6.77 -4.39 -20.35
CA LYS A 33 -7.86 -3.72 -19.64
C LYS A 33 -9.09 -3.49 -20.50
N GLY A 34 -8.90 -3.12 -21.77
CA GLY A 34 -10.02 -2.85 -22.70
C GLY A 34 -10.91 -4.07 -22.93
N ASP A 35 -10.29 -5.25 -23.04
CA ASP A 35 -11.00 -6.53 -23.23
C ASP A 35 -11.75 -6.91 -21.95
N ALA A 36 -11.08 -6.80 -20.80
CA ALA A 36 -11.68 -7.06 -19.49
C ALA A 36 -12.89 -6.17 -19.22
N LEU A 37 -12.77 -4.87 -19.53
CA LEU A 37 -13.81 -3.88 -19.29
C LEU A 37 -14.97 -4.03 -20.28
N ASN A 38 -14.70 -4.41 -21.53
CA ASN A 38 -15.75 -4.75 -22.49
C ASN A 38 -16.54 -5.99 -22.05
N HIS A 39 -15.84 -7.00 -21.54
CA HIS A 39 -16.46 -8.20 -21.01
C HIS A 39 -17.26 -7.92 -19.72
N ALA A 40 -16.67 -7.18 -18.77
CA ALA A 40 -17.37 -6.75 -17.56
C ALA A 40 -18.60 -5.91 -17.88
N LYS A 41 -18.54 -5.03 -18.89
CA LYS A 41 -19.71 -4.24 -19.34
C LYS A 41 -20.79 -5.10 -20.01
N ALA A 42 -20.42 -6.21 -20.65
CA ALA A 42 -21.37 -7.15 -21.21
C ALA A 42 -22.09 -7.96 -20.11
N LEU A 43 -21.41 -8.21 -18.99
CA LEU A 43 -21.95 -8.91 -17.83
C LEU A 43 -22.78 -7.99 -16.93
N ASP A 44 -22.21 -6.83 -16.58
CA ASP A 44 -22.80 -5.83 -15.71
C ASP A 44 -22.65 -4.42 -16.34
N PRO A 45 -23.65 -3.99 -17.13
CA PRO A 45 -23.58 -2.73 -17.85
C PRO A 45 -23.69 -1.49 -16.94
N ASP A 46 -24.27 -1.64 -15.75
CA ASP A 46 -24.44 -0.57 -14.76
C ASP A 46 -23.17 -0.37 -13.92
N ASN A 47 -22.44 -1.45 -13.59
CA ASN A 47 -21.19 -1.34 -12.84
C ASN A 47 -20.13 -2.37 -13.29
N PRO A 48 -19.40 -2.10 -14.38
CA PRO A 48 -18.39 -3.01 -14.90
C PRO A 48 -17.16 -3.07 -13.98
N GLU A 49 -17.16 -4.02 -13.05
CA GLU A 49 -16.05 -4.26 -12.13
C GLU A 49 -14.94 -5.08 -12.78
N VAL A 50 -13.74 -4.50 -12.80
CA VAL A 50 -12.50 -5.14 -13.23
C VAL A 50 -11.44 -4.97 -12.16
N GLU A 51 -10.93 -6.09 -11.64
CA GLU A 51 -9.82 -6.13 -10.71
C GLU A 51 -8.50 -6.21 -11.48
N THR A 52 -7.51 -5.41 -11.09
CA THR A 52 -6.16 -5.46 -11.68
C THR A 52 -5.24 -6.20 -10.72
N PHE A 53 -4.55 -7.20 -11.23
CA PHE A 53 -3.57 -8.00 -10.51
C PHE A 53 -2.20 -7.73 -11.13
N THR A 54 -1.23 -7.31 -10.33
CA THR A 54 0.14 -7.03 -10.78
C THR A 54 1.13 -7.90 -10.03
N ARG A 55 2.24 -8.23 -10.67
CA ARG A 55 3.32 -9.05 -10.06
C ARG A 55 4.00 -8.35 -8.87
N ASP A 56 3.97 -7.01 -8.83
CA ASP A 56 4.65 -6.21 -7.81
C ASP A 56 3.79 -5.98 -6.55
N GLU A 57 2.49 -6.26 -6.61
CA GLU A 57 1.65 -6.30 -5.43
C GLU A 57 1.74 -7.68 -4.76
N GLN A 58 2.76 -7.83 -3.90
CA GLN A 58 2.46 -8.34 -2.57
C GLN A 58 1.18 -7.63 -2.12
N PRO A 59 0.17 -8.35 -1.58
CA PRO A 59 -1.16 -7.80 -1.36
C PRO A 59 -1.01 -6.47 -0.63
N ALA A 60 -1.19 -5.37 -1.36
CA ALA A 60 -1.48 -4.10 -0.74
C ALA A 60 -2.83 -4.36 -0.08
N LYS A 61 -2.76 -4.68 1.21
CA LYS A 61 -3.88 -4.66 2.13
C LYS A 61 -4.66 -3.40 1.79
N LYS A 62 -5.76 -3.58 1.06
CA LYS A 62 -6.89 -2.67 1.11
C LYS A 62 -7.26 -2.60 2.60
N ASP A 63 -7.26 -1.36 3.08
CA ASP A 63 -7.89 -0.92 4.32
C ASP A 63 -7.19 -1.33 5.62
N ASP A 64 -6.20 -0.53 6.06
CA ASP A 64 -6.15 0.04 7.42
C ASP A 64 -5.01 1.08 7.58
N ALA A 65 -4.90 2.01 6.64
CA ALA A 65 -4.09 3.21 6.85
C ALA A 65 -5.04 4.41 6.78
N PRO A 66 -5.10 5.28 7.79
CA PRO A 66 -5.99 6.45 7.76
C PRO A 66 -5.71 7.22 6.47
N LYS A 67 -6.78 7.60 5.75
CA LYS A 67 -6.75 8.42 4.54
C LYS A 67 -6.11 9.78 4.86
N LEU A 68 -4.78 9.80 4.98
CA LEU A 68 -4.00 11.01 4.97
C LEU A 68 -3.80 11.35 3.49
N SER A 69 -4.23 12.53 3.08
CA SER A 69 -3.98 13.02 1.74
C SER A 69 -2.47 13.00 1.47
N PRO A 70 -2.01 12.88 0.21
CA PRO A 70 -0.57 12.91 -0.09
C PRO A 70 0.14 14.16 0.48
N ALA A 71 -0.57 15.28 0.58
CA ALA A 71 -0.10 16.48 1.26
C ALA A 71 0.12 16.27 2.77
N GLU A 72 -0.78 15.56 3.44
CA GLU A 72 -0.68 15.28 4.88
C GLU A 72 0.40 14.24 5.18
N LEU A 73 0.59 13.24 4.32
CA LEU A 73 1.69 12.28 4.44
C LEU A 73 3.05 12.99 4.31
N LYS A 74 3.17 13.95 3.40
CA LYS A 74 4.38 14.76 3.24
C LYS A 74 4.61 15.64 4.47
N ALA A 75 3.58 16.35 4.94
CA ALA A 75 3.65 17.20 6.12
C ALA A 75 4.02 16.40 7.39
N LEU A 76 3.43 15.21 7.57
CA LEU A 76 3.77 14.30 8.67
C LEU A 76 5.22 13.85 8.58
N LYS A 77 5.70 13.46 7.38
CA LYS A 77 7.09 13.03 7.20
C LYS A 77 8.07 14.17 7.50
N GLU A 78 7.80 15.39 7.03
CA GLU A 78 8.65 16.55 7.31
C GLU A 78 8.70 16.88 8.81
N LYS A 79 7.54 16.92 9.48
CA LYS A 79 7.46 17.14 10.93
C LYS A 79 8.20 16.06 11.72
N ALA A 80 7.93 14.80 11.42
CA ALA A 80 8.58 13.68 12.08
C ALA A 80 10.09 13.66 11.84
N THR A 81 10.54 14.04 10.63
CA THR A 81 11.96 14.10 10.27
C THR A 81 12.69 15.20 11.04
N ALA A 82 12.10 16.39 11.13
CA ALA A 82 12.65 17.49 11.91
C ALA A 82 12.79 17.09 13.39
N GLU A 83 11.73 16.54 13.97
CA GLU A 83 11.72 16.13 15.37
C GLU A 83 12.67 14.94 15.64
N TYR A 84 12.82 14.01 14.70
CA TYR A 84 13.79 12.92 14.81
C TYR A 84 15.22 13.46 14.86
N LYS A 85 15.53 14.44 14.01
CA LYS A 85 16.85 15.08 14.01
C LYS A 85 17.14 15.82 15.32
N GLU A 86 16.12 16.42 15.92
CA GLU A 86 16.26 17.06 17.24
C GLU A 86 16.47 16.04 18.37
N LEU A 87 15.73 14.92 18.37
CA LEU A 87 15.79 13.90 19.43
C LEU A 87 17.00 12.97 19.33
N PHE A 88 17.40 12.60 18.11
CA PHE A 88 18.45 11.63 17.85
C PHE A 88 19.76 12.26 17.34
N GLY A 89 19.75 13.57 16.99
CA GLY A 89 20.94 14.27 16.48
C GLY A 89 21.39 13.82 15.09
N THR A 90 20.59 13.02 14.39
CA THR A 90 20.90 12.45 13.08
C THR A 90 19.67 12.42 12.19
N ASP A 91 19.88 12.34 10.87
CA ASP A 91 18.78 12.27 9.91
C ASP A 91 18.16 10.85 9.91
N PRO A 92 16.82 10.73 9.84
CA PRO A 92 16.15 9.43 9.81
C PRO A 92 16.40 8.70 8.48
N ASP A 93 16.30 7.37 8.51
CA ASP A 93 16.48 6.55 7.32
C ASP A 93 15.45 6.91 6.24
N SER A 94 15.93 7.20 5.02
CA SER A 94 15.11 7.67 3.90
C SER A 94 14.05 6.65 3.45
N LYS A 95 14.24 5.36 3.76
CA LYS A 95 13.30 4.27 3.49
C LYS A 95 12.16 4.21 4.52
N LEU A 96 12.25 4.94 5.63
CA LEU A 96 11.18 5.01 6.62
C LEU A 96 10.06 5.93 6.14
N SER A 97 8.83 5.50 6.42
CA SER A 97 7.65 6.34 6.26
C SER A 97 7.55 7.34 7.42
N GLY A 98 6.89 8.47 7.20
CA GLY A 98 6.69 9.50 8.24
C GLY A 98 6.07 8.93 9.52
N ALA A 99 5.15 7.97 9.41
CA ALA A 99 4.54 7.29 10.54
C ALA A 99 5.56 6.47 11.38
N LYS A 100 6.50 5.79 10.73
CA LYS A 100 7.56 5.03 11.44
C LYS A 100 8.53 5.97 12.16
N ILE A 101 8.90 7.08 11.52
CA ILE A 101 9.77 8.10 12.12
C ILE A 101 9.08 8.71 13.34
N GLN A 102 7.78 9.04 13.23
CA GLN A 102 7.01 9.59 14.34
C GLN A 102 6.92 8.62 15.53
N ALA A 103 6.74 7.32 15.27
CA ALA A 103 6.72 6.31 16.33
C ALA A 103 8.08 6.21 17.07
N LEU A 104 9.20 6.36 16.37
CA LEU A 104 10.53 6.39 16.98
C LEU A 104 10.72 7.64 17.85
N ASN A 105 10.23 8.79 17.39
CA ASN A 105 10.26 10.03 18.18
C ASN A 105 9.48 9.89 19.48
N ASP A 106 8.26 9.34 19.41
CA ASP A 106 7.40 9.14 20.57
C ASP A 106 8.03 8.18 21.58
N ALA A 107 8.57 7.05 21.10
CA ALA A 107 9.30 6.09 21.93
C ALA A 107 10.52 6.74 22.62
N LYS A 108 11.28 7.59 21.90
CA LYS A 108 12.44 8.28 22.48
C LYS A 108 12.02 9.31 23.53
N LYS A 109 10.95 10.05 23.28
CA LYS A 109 10.38 10.99 24.26
C LYS A 109 9.89 10.27 25.51
N ALA A 110 9.24 9.12 25.35
CA ALA A 110 8.79 8.28 26.46
C ALA A 110 9.98 7.75 27.29
N GLU A 111 11.06 7.32 26.65
CA GLU A 111 12.29 6.88 27.33
C GLU A 111 12.91 8.02 28.16
N ILE A 112 13.03 9.22 27.57
CA ILE A 112 13.56 10.40 28.27
C ILE A 112 12.67 10.75 29.47
N ALA A 113 11.34 10.71 29.30
CA ALA A 113 10.39 10.99 30.38
C ALA A 113 10.48 9.98 31.53
N GLN A 114 10.64 8.69 31.23
CA GLN A 114 10.82 7.65 32.25
C GLN A 114 12.17 7.78 32.98
N ASN A 115 13.24 8.14 32.29
CA ASN A 115 14.56 8.30 32.91
C ASN A 115 14.69 9.59 33.75
N GLN A 116 13.72 10.51 33.67
CA GLN A 116 13.68 11.74 34.47
C GLN A 116 12.79 11.64 35.72
N ASN A 117 12.07 10.54 35.93
CA ASN A 117 11.27 10.32 37.13
C ASN A 117 11.64 8.97 37.77
N PRO A 118 12.72 8.91 38.56
CA PRO A 118 13.03 7.72 39.33
C PRO A 118 12.01 7.61 40.48
N GLU A 119 11.07 6.67 40.37
CA GLU A 119 10.35 6.13 41.54
C GLU A 119 11.25 5.20 42.35
#